data_AF-A0A9P3H9N6-F1
#
_entry.id   AF-A0A9P3H9N6-F1
#
_cell.length_a   1.000
_cell.length_b   1.000
_cell.length_c   1.000
_cell.angle_alpha   90.00
_cell.angle_beta   90.00
_cell.angle_gamma   90.00
#
_symmetry.space_group_name_H-M   'P 1'
#
loop_
_entity.id
_entity.type
_entity.pdbx_description
1 polymer ?
#
loop_
_entity_poly.entity_id
_entity_poly.type
_entity_poly.pdbx_seq_one_letter_code
_entity_poly.pdbx_strand_id
1 'polypeptide(L)'
;MQVSTPVPHIAQEGDWDCGLACVAMIANALGAHLSLAEVTLHCSVESVWTIDLAYLLRKLSNDQVNLPKLNFSKRTHQLIPNLSPGREEGWDFSYYTSTLGVDAAHSREKFYRKSFDDDQKRVNALFKGADAANIRVIELALPLDDFKRFLYCGKYGIVTLVNQRLLKCRQCLEKSAFCNCSAGTLGSVAQWMKGFRYIGHFIVLVAYDPNLDLFYYRDPAAGDDLCSILAPDLDDARNSSGTDHDCIVVKVT
;
A
#
# COMPACT_ATOMS: atom_id res chain seq x y z
N MET A 1 -17.04 -5.52 -16.95
CA MET A 1 -15.77 -6.25 -16.93
C MET A 1 -15.64 -6.84 -15.53
N GLN A 2 -15.58 -8.18 -15.35
CA GLN A 2 -15.25 -8.74 -14.04
C GLN A 2 -13.77 -8.45 -13.80
N VAL A 3 -13.48 -7.52 -12.89
CA VAL A 3 -12.10 -7.20 -12.52
C VAL A 3 -11.60 -8.36 -11.65
N SER A 4 -11.01 -9.37 -12.30
CA SER A 4 -10.25 -10.41 -11.61
C SER A 4 -8.93 -9.79 -11.18
N THR A 5 -8.78 -9.47 -9.90
CA THR A 5 -7.55 -8.87 -9.38
C THR A 5 -6.69 -9.98 -8.75
N PRO A 6 -5.41 -10.13 -9.15
CA PRO A 6 -4.52 -11.12 -8.54
C PRO A 6 -4.17 -10.79 -7.08
N VAL A 7 -4.49 -9.58 -6.62
CA VAL A 7 -4.23 -9.12 -5.26
C VAL A 7 -5.37 -9.55 -4.32
N PRO A 8 -5.13 -10.48 -3.37
CA PRO A 8 -6.13 -10.86 -2.38
C PRO A 8 -6.38 -9.73 -1.39
N HIS A 9 -7.49 -9.78 -0.67
CA HIS A 9 -7.72 -8.91 0.48
C HIS A 9 -7.13 -9.52 1.76
N ILE A 10 -6.56 -8.68 2.60
CA ILE A 10 -6.17 -9.01 3.98
C ILE A 10 -6.63 -7.85 4.85
N ALA A 11 -7.47 -8.15 5.83
CA ALA A 11 -7.94 -7.18 6.81
C ALA A 11 -6.82 -6.82 7.80
N GLN A 12 -6.76 -5.56 8.19
CA GLN A 12 -5.94 -5.12 9.32
C GLN A 12 -6.54 -5.61 10.65
N GLU A 13 -5.72 -5.84 11.67
CA GLU A 13 -6.16 -6.27 13.01
C GLU A 13 -6.16 -5.12 14.02
N GLY A 14 -5.34 -4.07 13.79
CA GLY A 14 -5.20 -2.89 14.65
C GLY A 14 -5.46 -1.58 13.90
N ASP A 15 -5.14 -0.45 14.54
CA ASP A 15 -5.19 0.89 13.93
C ASP A 15 -3.86 1.33 13.33
N TRP A 16 -2.82 0.50 13.43
CA TRP A 16 -1.44 0.81 13.07
C TRP A 16 -0.88 -0.06 11.93
N ASP A 17 -1.52 -1.19 11.61
CA ASP A 17 -1.02 -2.27 10.77
C ASP A 17 -1.61 -2.29 9.34
N CYS A 18 -2.38 -1.27 8.95
CA CYS A 18 -2.93 -1.16 7.59
C CYS A 18 -1.84 -1.27 6.49
N GLY A 19 -0.65 -0.69 6.73
CA GLY A 19 0.49 -0.81 5.84
C GLY A 19 1.05 -2.24 5.75
N LEU A 20 1.07 -2.98 6.86
CA LEU A 20 1.50 -4.38 6.89
C LEU A 20 0.52 -5.28 6.14
N ALA A 21 -0.78 -5.04 6.30
CA ALA A 21 -1.81 -5.71 5.52
C ALA A 21 -1.65 -5.43 4.02
N CYS A 22 -1.33 -4.19 3.63
CA CYS A 22 -1.01 -3.86 2.23
C CYS A 22 0.20 -4.64 1.70
N VAL A 23 1.27 -4.75 2.49
CA VAL A 23 2.44 -5.57 2.13
C VAL A 23 2.08 -7.04 2.00
N ALA A 24 1.27 -7.58 2.92
CA ALA A 24 0.79 -8.96 2.86
C ALA A 24 -0.04 -9.24 1.59
N MET A 25 -0.94 -8.31 1.22
CA MET A 25 -1.73 -8.41 -0.02
C MET A 25 -0.83 -8.46 -1.27
N ILE A 26 0.16 -7.57 -1.35
CA ILE A 26 1.13 -7.54 -2.45
C ILE A 26 2.00 -8.80 -2.48
N ALA A 27 2.54 -9.22 -1.33
CA ALA A 27 3.35 -10.43 -1.21
C ALA A 27 2.58 -11.67 -1.69
N ASN A 28 1.29 -11.75 -1.39
CA ASN A 28 0.46 -12.88 -1.81
C ASN A 28 0.08 -12.82 -3.29
N ALA A 29 -0.07 -11.63 -3.86
CA ALA A 29 -0.16 -11.46 -5.31
C ALA A 29 1.10 -11.97 -6.03
N LEU A 30 2.25 -11.90 -5.35
CA LEU A 30 3.55 -12.39 -5.80
C LEU A 30 3.85 -13.85 -5.42
N GLY A 31 2.89 -14.55 -4.80
CA GLY A 31 2.97 -15.98 -4.49
C GLY A 31 3.58 -16.35 -3.13
N ALA A 32 3.73 -15.39 -2.20
CA ALA A 32 4.32 -15.67 -0.88
C ALA A 32 3.40 -16.43 0.09
N HIS A 33 2.08 -16.33 -0.08
CA HIS A 33 1.05 -16.98 0.76
C HIS A 33 1.20 -16.74 2.28
N LEU A 34 1.48 -15.50 2.68
CA LEU A 34 1.66 -15.05 4.06
C LEU A 34 0.35 -14.53 4.67
N SER A 35 0.14 -14.83 5.95
CA SER A 35 -0.84 -14.17 6.82
C SER A 35 -0.34 -12.81 7.32
N LEU A 36 -1.24 -11.98 7.84
CA LEU A 36 -0.85 -10.72 8.48
C LEU A 36 0.08 -10.97 9.68
N ALA A 37 -0.23 -11.95 10.52
CA ALA A 37 0.60 -12.33 11.66
C ALA A 37 2.04 -12.68 11.24
N GLU A 38 2.21 -13.44 10.16
CA GLU A 38 3.53 -13.75 9.62
C GLU A 38 4.27 -12.49 9.16
N VAL A 39 3.61 -11.59 8.44
CA VAL A 39 4.22 -10.31 8.01
C VAL A 39 4.59 -9.44 9.22
N THR A 40 3.75 -9.39 10.24
CA THR A 40 3.99 -8.63 11.48
C THR A 40 5.23 -9.11 12.23
N LEU A 41 5.56 -10.41 12.20
CA LEU A 41 6.81 -10.91 12.80
C LEU A 41 8.09 -10.30 12.19
N HIS A 42 8.00 -9.77 10.96
CA HIS A 42 9.11 -9.11 10.29
C HIS A 42 9.17 -7.59 10.54
N CYS A 43 8.16 -7.01 11.21
CA CYS A 43 8.10 -5.59 11.56
C CYS A 43 8.24 -5.40 13.08
N SER A 44 9.29 -4.69 13.51
CA SER A 44 9.58 -4.47 14.94
C SER A 44 9.02 -3.16 15.50
N VAL A 45 8.18 -2.46 14.73
CA VAL A 45 7.64 -1.14 15.09
C VAL A 45 6.13 -1.08 14.84
N GLU A 46 5.44 -0.30 15.67
CA GLU A 46 4.02 0.03 15.48
C GLU A 46 3.85 1.41 14.80
N SER A 47 4.85 2.30 14.90
CA SER A 47 4.93 3.55 14.13
C SER A 47 5.53 3.24 12.74
N VAL A 48 4.69 2.65 11.87
CA VAL A 48 5.09 2.19 10.54
C VAL A 48 5.06 3.33 9.53
N TRP A 49 6.19 3.59 8.87
CA TRP A 49 6.32 4.56 7.78
C TRP A 49 6.42 3.84 6.43
N THR A 50 6.19 4.54 5.32
CA THR A 50 6.25 3.93 3.98
C THR A 50 7.62 3.32 3.69
N ILE A 51 8.72 3.92 4.17
CA ILE A 51 10.05 3.34 4.06
C ILE A 51 10.19 2.01 4.81
N ASP A 52 9.52 1.83 5.95
CA ASP A 52 9.50 0.54 6.67
C ASP A 52 8.82 -0.53 5.81
N LEU A 53 7.73 -0.18 5.12
CA LEU A 53 7.04 -1.09 4.20
C LEU A 53 7.92 -1.50 3.02
N ALA A 54 8.71 -0.57 2.47
CA ALA A 54 9.67 -0.86 1.41
C ALA A 54 10.78 -1.83 1.87
N TYR A 55 11.30 -1.65 3.08
CA TYR A 55 12.26 -2.58 3.69
C TYR A 55 11.64 -3.95 3.96
N LEU A 56 10.39 -3.97 4.42
CA LEU A 56 9.65 -5.20 4.65
C LEU A 56 9.43 -5.99 3.35
N LEU A 57 9.01 -5.33 2.27
CA LEU A 57 8.89 -5.94 0.93
C LEU A 57 10.23 -6.53 0.46
N ARG A 58 11.34 -5.79 0.62
CA ARG A 58 12.66 -6.30 0.24
C ARG A 58 13.08 -7.50 1.08
N LYS A 59 12.83 -7.48 2.40
CA LYS A 59 13.14 -8.60 3.30
C LYS A 59 12.37 -9.85 2.90
N LEU A 60 11.05 -9.74 2.75
CA LEU A 60 10.20 -10.85 2.33
C LEU A 60 10.60 -11.38 0.95
N SER A 61 10.90 -10.50 -0.01
CA SER A 61 11.43 -10.90 -1.31
C SER A 61 12.71 -11.74 -1.18
N ASN A 62 13.64 -11.37 -0.32
CA ASN A 62 14.90 -12.10 -0.13
C ASN A 62 14.64 -13.46 0.53
N ASP A 63 13.76 -13.51 1.54
CA ASP A 63 13.39 -14.75 2.23
C ASP A 63 12.77 -15.76 1.24
N GLN A 64 11.91 -15.31 0.34
CA GLN A 64 11.29 -16.16 -0.70
C GLN A 64 12.30 -16.67 -1.73
N VAL A 65 13.31 -15.87 -2.10
CA VAL A 65 14.39 -16.31 -2.99
C VAL A 65 15.28 -17.37 -2.32
N ASN A 66 15.46 -17.28 -1.00
CA ASN A 66 16.31 -18.19 -0.22
C ASN A 66 15.63 -19.49 0.22
N LEU A 67 14.32 -19.67 -0.03
CA LEU A 67 13.62 -20.91 0.30
C LEU A 67 14.11 -22.07 -0.60
N PRO A 68 14.45 -23.25 -0.03
CA PRO A 68 14.82 -24.42 -0.81
C PRO A 68 13.68 -24.80 -1.77
N LYS A 69 13.93 -24.70 -3.08
CA LYS A 69 12.99 -25.21 -4.08
C LYS A 69 12.93 -26.74 -3.94
N LEU A 70 11.89 -27.25 -3.28
CA LEU A 70 11.54 -28.67 -3.30
C LEU A 70 11.23 -29.06 -4.75
N ASN A 71 12.24 -29.58 -5.44
CA ASN A 71 12.13 -30.03 -6.82
C ASN A 71 11.30 -31.32 -6.87
N PHE A 72 9.98 -31.19 -7.05
CA PHE A 72 9.19 -32.30 -7.58
C PHE A 72 9.53 -32.47 -9.07
N SER A 73 10.28 -33.54 -9.35
CA SER A 73 10.92 -33.82 -10.62
C SER A 73 9.96 -33.96 -11.83
N LYS A 74 10.24 -33.14 -12.85
CA LYS A 74 10.22 -33.37 -14.32
C LYS A 74 8.89 -33.50 -15.08
N ARG A 75 8.69 -32.58 -16.04
CA ARG A 75 8.63 -32.92 -17.48
C ARG A 75 9.24 -31.81 -18.35
N THR A 76 10.08 -32.27 -19.26
CA THR A 76 10.86 -31.55 -20.28
C THR A 76 9.97 -30.88 -21.33
N HIS A 77 10.18 -29.58 -21.59
CA HIS A 77 9.87 -28.98 -22.88
C HIS A 77 11.04 -28.09 -23.33
N GLN A 78 11.33 -28.23 -24.62
CA GLN A 78 12.54 -27.80 -25.33
C GLN A 78 12.71 -26.27 -25.40
N LEU A 79 13.98 -25.90 -25.51
CA LEU A 79 14.55 -24.56 -25.60
C LEU A 79 13.99 -23.74 -26.78
N ILE A 80 13.48 -22.54 -26.49
CA ILE A 80 13.40 -21.41 -27.43
C ILE A 80 14.49 -20.40 -27.00
N PRO A 81 15.50 -20.10 -27.83
CA PRO A 81 16.49 -19.08 -27.51
C PRO A 81 16.00 -17.70 -27.95
N ASN A 82 16.25 -16.69 -27.12
CA ASN A 82 15.93 -15.25 -27.25
C ASN A 82 14.65 -14.75 -26.55
N LEU A 83 14.59 -14.93 -25.23
CA LEU A 83 14.14 -13.86 -24.34
C LEU A 83 15.26 -13.59 -23.31
N SER A 84 15.44 -12.31 -23.01
CA SER A 84 16.46 -11.71 -22.13
C SER A 84 16.72 -12.49 -20.83
N PRO A 85 17.95 -12.50 -20.31
CA PRO A 85 18.30 -13.19 -19.07
C PRO A 85 17.68 -12.49 -17.85
N GLY A 86 17.21 -13.27 -16.85
CA GLY A 86 17.01 -12.78 -15.48
C GLY A 86 15.70 -13.12 -14.75
N ARG A 87 15.23 -14.38 -14.71
CA ARG A 87 14.26 -14.86 -13.69
C ARG A 87 14.97 -15.34 -12.41
N GLU A 88 15.91 -14.52 -11.92
CA GLU A 88 16.68 -14.72 -10.67
C GLU A 88 16.63 -13.49 -9.74
N GLU A 89 15.92 -12.42 -10.12
CA GLU A 89 15.87 -11.18 -9.33
C GLU A 89 14.60 -11.16 -8.45
N GLY A 90 14.73 -10.64 -7.22
CA GLY A 90 13.62 -10.53 -6.27
C GLY A 90 12.46 -9.66 -6.77
N TRP A 91 11.50 -9.36 -5.90
CA TRP A 91 10.35 -8.53 -6.24
C TRP A 91 10.80 -7.15 -6.77
N ASP A 92 10.21 -6.76 -7.89
CA ASP A 92 10.48 -5.50 -8.61
C ASP A 92 9.49 -4.42 -8.14
N PHE A 93 10.03 -3.41 -7.45
CA PHE A 93 9.25 -2.29 -6.95
C PHE A 93 10.07 -1.01 -6.86
N SER A 94 9.38 0.13 -6.81
CA SER A 94 9.97 1.46 -6.59
C SER A 94 9.11 2.25 -5.61
N TYR A 95 9.77 2.88 -4.64
CA TYR A 95 9.15 3.77 -3.66
C TYR A 95 9.29 5.21 -4.13
N TYR A 96 8.17 5.92 -4.27
CA TYR A 96 8.09 7.33 -4.61
C TYR A 96 7.57 8.14 -3.41
N THR A 97 8.18 9.29 -3.17
CA THR A 97 7.78 10.23 -2.12
C THR A 97 8.16 11.65 -2.52
N SER A 98 7.42 12.66 -2.06
CA SER A 98 7.81 14.07 -2.20
C SER A 98 8.90 14.49 -1.21
N THR A 99 9.12 13.69 -0.16
CA THR A 99 9.93 14.07 1.00
C THR A 99 10.89 12.94 1.37
N LEU A 100 12.20 13.17 1.27
CA LEU A 100 13.19 12.22 1.80
C LEU A 100 13.39 12.43 3.30
N GLY A 101 13.06 11.40 4.09
CA GLY A 101 13.18 11.45 5.55
C GLY A 101 11.94 12.01 6.23
N VAL A 102 12.11 12.50 7.46
CA VAL A 102 11.03 13.14 8.21
C VAL A 102 11.10 14.65 8.02
N ASP A 103 10.07 15.26 7.42
CA ASP A 103 9.97 16.72 7.35
C ASP A 103 9.89 17.29 8.78
N ALA A 104 10.82 18.18 9.10
CA ALA A 104 10.87 18.88 10.38
C ALA A 104 9.58 19.69 10.67
N ALA A 105 8.82 20.04 9.63
CA ALA A 105 7.52 20.71 9.76
C ALA A 105 6.44 19.83 10.43
N HIS A 106 6.54 18.49 10.36
CA HIS A 106 5.59 17.56 10.99
C HIS A 106 5.77 17.37 12.50
N SER A 107 6.81 17.99 13.10
CA SER A 107 7.06 17.98 14.56
C SER A 107 5.89 18.48 15.41
N ARG A 108 4.92 19.19 14.82
CA ARG A 108 3.73 19.75 15.50
C ARG A 108 2.52 18.82 15.54
N GLU A 109 2.54 17.69 14.83
CA GLU A 109 1.40 16.76 14.77
C GLU A 109 1.40 15.77 15.93
N LYS A 110 0.25 15.63 16.61
CA LYS A 110 0.12 14.83 17.84
C LYS A 110 0.41 13.34 17.64
N PHE A 111 0.23 12.82 16.42
CA PHE A 111 0.48 11.41 16.08
C PHE A 111 1.95 11.04 16.34
N TYR A 112 2.87 11.93 15.98
CA TYR A 112 4.30 11.68 16.12
C TYR A 112 4.87 11.94 17.52
N ARG A 113 4.14 12.60 18.41
CA ARG A 113 4.72 13.28 19.59
C ARG A 113 5.31 12.36 20.68
N LYS A 114 5.01 11.07 20.68
CA LYS A 114 5.50 10.13 21.72
C LYS A 114 6.85 9.49 21.37
N SER A 115 7.19 9.39 20.08
CA SER A 115 8.39 8.72 19.56
C SER A 115 9.13 9.52 18.48
N PHE A 116 8.73 10.78 18.22
CA PHE A 116 9.21 11.56 17.06
C PHE A 116 10.72 11.59 16.91
N ASP A 117 11.47 11.78 18.01
CA ASP A 117 12.93 11.89 17.94
C ASP A 117 13.59 10.54 17.58
N ASP A 118 13.01 9.43 18.03
CA ASP A 118 13.50 8.08 17.74
C ASP A 118 13.06 7.64 16.34
N ASP A 119 11.81 7.91 15.95
CA ASP A 119 11.28 7.67 14.61
C ASP A 119 12.04 8.51 13.57
N GLN A 120 12.31 9.78 13.85
CA GLN A 120 13.09 10.64 12.96
C GLN A 120 14.49 10.09 12.72
N LYS A 121 15.21 9.70 13.79
CA LYS A 121 16.55 9.11 13.64
C LYS A 121 16.50 7.81 12.83
N ARG A 122 15.55 6.93 13.14
CA ARG A 122 15.36 5.64 12.47
C ARG A 122 15.00 5.81 10.99
N VAL A 123 13.95 6.57 10.68
CA VAL A 123 13.47 6.80 9.32
C VAL A 123 14.56 7.44 8.47
N ASN A 124 15.25 8.47 8.99
CA ASN A 124 16.37 9.08 8.27
C ASN A 124 17.53 8.09 8.05
N ALA A 125 17.78 7.17 8.97
CA ALA A 125 18.77 6.11 8.78
C ALA A 125 18.33 5.10 7.70
N LEU A 126 17.04 4.75 7.65
CA LEU A 126 16.49 3.87 6.61
C LEU A 126 16.61 4.50 5.22
N PHE A 127 16.25 5.78 5.06
CA PHE A 127 16.45 6.47 3.78
C PHE A 127 17.92 6.51 3.35
N LYS A 128 18.85 6.78 4.28
CA LYS A 128 20.30 6.75 4.01
C LYS A 128 20.81 5.35 3.63
N GLY A 129 20.21 4.30 4.17
CA GLY A 129 20.59 2.91 3.93
C GLY A 129 19.87 2.23 2.77
N ALA A 130 18.89 2.89 2.15
CA ALA A 130 17.97 2.24 1.21
C ALA A 130 18.70 1.69 -0.03
N ASP A 131 19.64 2.46 -0.59
CA ASP A 131 20.44 2.04 -1.75
C ASP A 131 21.29 0.80 -1.43
N ALA A 132 21.95 0.78 -0.26
CA ALA A 132 22.72 -0.36 0.22
C ALA A 132 21.85 -1.61 0.47
N ALA A 133 20.56 -1.42 0.74
CA ALA A 133 19.57 -2.49 0.88
C ALA A 133 18.90 -2.88 -0.46
N ASN A 134 19.34 -2.32 -1.59
CA ASN A 134 18.74 -2.49 -2.92
C ASN A 134 17.24 -2.08 -2.96
N ILE A 135 16.92 -0.96 -2.33
CA ILE A 135 15.58 -0.35 -2.31
C ILE A 135 15.65 0.94 -3.10
N ARG A 136 14.93 0.98 -4.23
CA ARG A 136 14.87 2.17 -5.09
C ARG A 136 13.89 3.18 -4.51
N VAL A 137 14.42 4.27 -3.99
CA VAL A 137 13.65 5.43 -3.50
C VAL A 137 13.81 6.58 -4.49
N ILE A 138 12.70 7.19 -4.90
CA ILE A 138 12.65 8.26 -5.89
C ILE A 138 11.94 9.45 -5.24
N GLU A 139 12.66 10.56 -5.08
CA GLU A 139 12.12 11.83 -4.60
C GLU A 139 11.33 12.50 -5.74
N LEU A 140 10.07 12.08 -5.88
CA LEU A 140 9.13 12.54 -6.89
C LEU A 140 7.71 12.24 -6.40
N ALA A 141 6.86 13.26 -6.34
CA ALA A 141 5.42 13.05 -6.26
C ALA A 141 4.93 12.46 -7.59
N LEU A 142 4.78 11.13 -7.66
CA LEU A 142 4.39 10.42 -8.87
C LEU A 142 3.02 10.94 -9.36
N PRO A 143 2.90 11.46 -10.59
CA PRO A 143 1.64 12.01 -11.11
C PRO A 143 0.52 10.98 -11.19
N LEU A 144 -0.73 11.43 -11.01
CA LEU A 144 -1.90 10.56 -11.10
C LEU A 144 -2.03 9.87 -12.47
N ASP A 145 -1.61 10.53 -13.55
CA ASP A 145 -1.58 9.91 -14.88
C ASP A 145 -0.66 8.69 -14.97
N ASP A 146 0.42 8.65 -14.18
CA ASP A 146 1.28 7.47 -14.11
C ASP A 146 0.63 6.35 -13.29
N PHE A 147 -0.12 6.67 -12.23
CA PHE A 147 -0.97 5.68 -11.54
C PHE A 147 -1.96 5.03 -12.52
N LYS A 148 -2.61 5.84 -13.36
CA LYS A 148 -3.53 5.37 -14.41
C LYS A 148 -2.80 4.42 -15.38
N ARG A 149 -1.62 4.80 -15.87
CA ARG A 149 -0.81 3.97 -16.80
C ARG A 149 -0.38 2.64 -16.18
N PHE A 150 0.14 2.64 -14.95
CA PHE A 150 0.56 1.43 -14.25
C PHE A 150 -0.60 0.46 -14.03
N LEU A 151 -1.75 0.97 -13.57
CA LEU A 151 -2.88 0.14 -13.20
C LEU A 151 -3.74 -0.28 -14.40
N TYR A 152 -3.69 0.47 -15.51
CA TYR A 152 -4.38 0.10 -16.75
C TYR A 152 -3.82 -1.18 -17.37
N CYS A 153 -2.51 -1.43 -17.28
CA CYS A 153 -1.91 -2.60 -17.93
C CYS A 153 -2.15 -3.91 -17.16
N GLY A 154 -2.72 -3.86 -15.95
CA GLY A 154 -3.02 -5.04 -15.11
C GLY A 154 -1.78 -5.79 -14.60
N LYS A 155 -0.60 -5.16 -14.63
CA LYS A 155 0.67 -5.77 -14.20
C LYS A 155 1.26 -5.17 -12.93
N TYR A 156 0.64 -4.13 -12.41
CA TYR A 156 1.15 -3.41 -11.24
C TYR A 156 0.08 -3.32 -10.16
N GLY A 157 0.52 -3.37 -8.92
CA GLY A 157 -0.23 -2.90 -7.76
C GLY A 157 0.49 -1.68 -7.17
N ILE A 158 -0.27 -0.78 -6.54
CA ILE A 158 0.30 0.40 -5.91
C ILE A 158 -0.16 0.45 -4.45
N VAL A 159 0.78 0.31 -3.52
CA VAL A 159 0.54 0.67 -2.12
C VAL A 159 0.63 2.20 -2.04
N THR A 160 -0.39 2.88 -1.54
CA THR A 160 -0.40 4.35 -1.45
C THR A 160 -0.90 4.80 -0.10
N LEU A 161 -0.25 5.82 0.46
CA LEU A 161 -0.73 6.52 1.64
C LEU A 161 -1.76 7.57 1.23
N VAL A 162 -2.89 7.59 1.95
CA VAL A 162 -4.00 8.52 1.69
C VAL A 162 -4.55 9.06 3.00
N ASN A 163 -5.21 10.21 2.92
CA ASN A 163 -6.07 10.66 4.00
C ASN A 163 -7.39 9.86 3.99
N GLN A 164 -7.58 8.98 4.97
CA GLN A 164 -8.74 8.09 5.06
C GLN A 164 -10.08 8.84 5.01
N ARG A 165 -10.14 10.08 5.52
CA ARG A 165 -11.37 10.89 5.55
C ARG A 165 -11.84 11.33 4.17
N LEU A 166 -10.95 11.31 3.18
CA LEU A 166 -11.23 11.71 1.80
C LEU A 166 -11.49 10.50 0.90
N LEU A 167 -11.41 9.27 1.43
CA LEU A 167 -11.76 8.07 0.69
C LEU A 167 -13.27 7.98 0.48
N LYS A 168 -13.73 8.43 -0.69
CA LYS A 168 -15.14 8.36 -1.12
C LYS A 168 -15.43 7.08 -1.88
N CYS A 169 -15.34 5.94 -1.19
CA CYS A 169 -15.66 4.64 -1.79
C CYS A 169 -17.14 4.54 -2.17
N ARG A 170 -17.45 4.23 -3.44
CA ARG A 170 -18.84 4.10 -3.89
C ARG A 170 -19.60 3.00 -3.15
N GLN A 171 -18.97 1.83 -2.99
CA GLN A 171 -19.58 0.66 -2.35
C GLN A 171 -19.75 0.86 -0.83
N CYS A 172 -18.75 1.41 -0.14
CA CYS A 172 -18.81 1.57 1.32
C CYS A 172 -19.82 2.65 1.72
N LEU A 173 -19.94 3.73 0.93
CA LEU A 173 -20.92 4.80 1.18
C LEU A 173 -22.36 4.28 1.07
N GLU A 174 -22.67 3.46 0.05
CA GLU A 174 -24.00 2.86 -0.12
C GLU A 174 -24.37 1.92 1.04
N LYS A 175 -23.44 1.09 1.51
CA LYS A 175 -23.65 0.21 2.67
C LYS A 175 -23.94 1.00 3.95
N SER A 176 -23.24 2.12 4.15
CA SER A 176 -23.47 3.00 5.31
C SER A 176 -24.84 3.71 5.28
N ALA A 177 -25.35 4.02 4.08
CA ALA A 177 -26.67 4.62 3.91
C ALA A 177 -27.80 3.63 4.24
N PHE A 178 -27.63 2.35 3.91
CA PHE A 178 -28.63 1.31 4.15
C PHE A 178 -28.70 0.86 5.62
N CYS A 179 -27.59 0.90 6.37
CA CYS A 179 -27.58 0.51 7.79
C CYS A 179 -28.12 1.59 8.76
N ASN A 180 -28.45 2.80 8.28
CA ASN A 180 -28.96 3.90 9.12
C ASN A 180 -30.49 3.86 9.37
N CYS A 181 -31.18 2.78 9.03
CA CYS A 181 -32.64 2.68 9.20
C CYS A 181 -33.10 2.30 10.63
N SER A 182 -32.19 1.96 11.56
CA SER A 182 -32.59 1.38 12.86
C SER A 182 -31.74 1.76 14.08
N ALA A 183 -31.00 2.88 14.06
CA ALA A 183 -30.33 3.38 15.27
C ALA A 183 -30.00 4.88 15.21
N GLY A 184 -30.78 5.69 15.95
CA GLY A 184 -30.36 6.92 16.62
C GLY A 184 -29.55 7.97 15.85
N THR A 185 -30.22 9.06 15.51
CA THR A 185 -29.71 10.39 15.09
C THR A 185 -28.81 11.07 16.13
N LEU A 186 -27.75 10.40 16.59
CA LEU A 186 -26.78 10.89 17.58
C LEU A 186 -25.31 10.59 17.21
N GLY A 187 -25.04 9.66 16.29
CA GLY A 187 -23.67 9.35 15.83
C GLY A 187 -23.04 10.41 14.92
N SER A 188 -23.87 11.13 14.16
CA SER A 188 -23.43 12.05 13.10
C SER A 188 -22.79 13.34 13.65
N VAL A 189 -23.24 13.80 14.82
CA VAL A 189 -22.74 15.05 15.45
C VAL A 189 -21.40 14.82 16.16
N ALA A 190 -21.20 13.65 16.78
CA ALA A 190 -19.95 13.29 17.44
C ALA A 190 -18.78 13.13 16.45
N GLN A 191 -19.08 12.70 15.22
CA GLN A 191 -18.09 12.59 14.14
C GLN A 191 -17.68 13.96 13.56
N TRP A 192 -18.56 14.96 13.65
CA TRP A 192 -18.28 16.34 13.26
C TRP A 192 -17.45 17.11 14.31
N MET A 193 -17.56 16.73 15.59
CA MET A 193 -16.79 17.33 16.69
C MET A 193 -15.39 16.70 16.91
N LYS A 194 -15.08 15.55 16.30
CA LYS A 194 -13.70 15.04 16.22
C LYS A 194 -13.00 15.76 15.07
N GLY A 195 -12.34 16.88 15.39
CA GLY A 195 -11.81 17.87 14.46
C GLY A 195 -11.15 17.33 13.19
N PHE A 196 -11.12 18.20 12.16
CA PHE A 196 -10.57 18.08 10.80
C PHE A 196 -9.08 17.67 10.73
N ARG A 197 -8.68 16.63 11.47
CA ARG A 197 -7.31 16.15 11.57
C ARG A 197 -7.13 14.98 10.62
N TYR A 198 -6.08 15.09 9.81
CA TYR A 198 -5.53 14.03 8.97
C TYR A 198 -5.51 12.68 9.69
N ILE A 199 -5.92 11.62 8.97
CA ILE A 199 -5.75 10.22 9.37
C ILE A 199 -5.09 9.53 8.18
N GLY A 200 -3.79 9.27 8.29
CA GLY A 200 -3.06 8.50 7.29
C GLY A 200 -3.56 7.06 7.27
N HIS A 201 -3.75 6.52 6.08
CA HIS A 201 -4.21 5.14 5.87
C HIS A 201 -3.60 4.58 4.60
N PHE A 202 -3.08 3.36 4.65
CA PHE A 202 -2.54 2.69 3.48
C PHE A 202 -3.62 1.86 2.79
N ILE A 203 -3.67 1.95 1.47
CA ILE A 203 -4.52 1.12 0.60
C ILE A 203 -3.69 0.52 -0.53
N VAL A 204 -4.24 -0.50 -1.20
CA VAL A 204 -3.62 -1.09 -2.41
C VAL A 204 -4.51 -0.84 -3.62
N LEU A 205 -4.06 0.01 -4.54
CA LEU A 205 -4.69 0.16 -5.84
C LEU A 205 -4.31 -1.02 -6.74
N VAL A 206 -5.30 -1.58 -7.45
CA VAL A 206 -5.14 -2.86 -8.17
C VAL A 206 -5.56 -2.79 -9.64
N ALA A 207 -6.39 -1.81 -10.04
CA ALA A 207 -6.78 -1.60 -11.43
C ALA A 207 -7.29 -0.18 -11.65
N TYR A 208 -7.32 0.24 -12.92
CA TYR A 208 -7.91 1.50 -13.36
C TYR A 208 -8.80 1.27 -14.59
N ASP A 209 -10.01 1.84 -14.57
CA ASP A 209 -10.94 1.84 -15.70
C ASP A 209 -10.97 3.24 -16.35
N PRO A 210 -10.43 3.39 -17.57
CA PRO A 210 -10.39 4.68 -18.27
C PRO A 210 -11.77 5.16 -18.74
N ASN A 211 -12.77 4.27 -18.88
CA ASN A 211 -14.11 4.68 -19.32
C ASN A 211 -14.88 5.38 -18.19
N LEU A 212 -14.63 4.97 -16.95
CA LEU A 212 -15.30 5.48 -15.76
C LEU A 212 -14.43 6.47 -14.97
N ASP A 213 -13.18 6.66 -15.38
CA ASP A 213 -12.13 7.35 -14.64
C ASP A 213 -12.06 6.91 -13.17
N LEU A 214 -12.04 5.58 -12.99
CA LEU A 214 -12.27 4.92 -11.71
C LEU A 214 -11.10 4.01 -11.35
N PHE A 215 -10.58 4.15 -10.14
CA PHE A 215 -9.63 3.22 -9.55
C PHE A 215 -10.35 2.15 -8.74
N TYR A 216 -9.86 0.91 -8.83
CA TYR A 216 -10.23 -0.20 -7.96
C TYR A 216 -9.12 -0.47 -6.96
N TYR A 217 -9.48 -0.74 -5.72
CA TYR A 217 -8.52 -0.90 -4.63
C TYR A 217 -8.99 -1.85 -3.54
N ARG A 218 -8.03 -2.36 -2.78
CA ARG A 218 -8.24 -3.10 -1.54
C ARG A 218 -7.94 -2.19 -0.36
N ASP A 219 -8.88 -2.17 0.58
CA ASP A 219 -8.79 -1.38 1.81
C ASP A 219 -8.68 -2.35 3.00
N PRO A 220 -7.56 -2.37 3.73
CA PRO A 220 -7.40 -3.22 4.92
C PRO A 220 -8.45 -2.98 6.01
N ALA A 221 -9.03 -1.77 6.08
CA ALA A 221 -10.06 -1.41 7.06
C ALA A 221 -11.49 -1.73 6.59
N ALA A 222 -11.66 -2.12 5.32
CA ALA A 222 -12.94 -2.56 4.77
C ALA A 222 -13.03 -4.09 4.76
N GLY A 223 -14.22 -4.62 4.48
CA GLY A 223 -14.38 -6.05 4.17
C GLY A 223 -13.69 -6.44 2.85
N ASP A 224 -13.72 -7.73 2.50
CA ASP A 224 -13.15 -8.31 1.26
C ASP A 224 -13.85 -7.85 -0.04
N ASP A 225 -14.61 -6.76 0.01
CA ASP A 225 -15.13 -6.14 -1.21
C ASP A 225 -14.01 -5.44 -1.97
N LEU A 226 -14.08 -5.49 -3.30
CA LEU A 226 -13.26 -4.62 -4.13
C LEU A 226 -13.84 -3.20 -4.09
N CYS A 227 -13.11 -2.28 -3.46
CA CYS A 227 -13.50 -0.89 -3.34
C CYS A 227 -13.24 -0.12 -4.65
N SER A 228 -13.94 1.00 -4.83
CA SER A 228 -13.73 1.86 -5.99
C SER A 228 -13.88 3.34 -5.67
N ILE A 229 -13.05 4.17 -6.31
CA ILE A 229 -12.96 5.62 -6.11
C ILE A 229 -12.69 6.33 -7.44
N LEU A 230 -13.27 7.52 -7.64
CA LEU A 230 -12.98 8.35 -8.80
C LEU A 230 -11.55 8.88 -8.75
N ALA A 231 -10.92 9.03 -9.92
CA ALA A 231 -9.58 9.59 -10.01
C ALA A 231 -9.39 10.93 -9.29
N PRO A 232 -10.25 11.96 -9.47
CA PRO A 232 -10.11 13.22 -8.73
C PRO A 232 -10.26 13.04 -7.21
N ASP A 233 -11.16 12.17 -6.75
CA ASP A 233 -11.34 11.92 -5.30
C ASP A 233 -10.12 11.22 -4.69
N LEU A 234 -9.49 10.30 -5.44
CA LEU A 234 -8.22 9.69 -5.02
C LEU A 234 -7.09 10.74 -4.96
N ASP A 235 -7.04 11.62 -5.97
CA ASP A 235 -6.00 12.65 -6.02
C ASP A 235 -6.14 13.64 -4.85
N ASP A 236 -7.36 14.06 -4.51
CA ASP A 236 -7.63 14.84 -3.29
C ASP A 236 -7.16 14.11 -2.02
N ALA A 237 -7.43 12.80 -1.92
CA ALA A 237 -7.06 11.99 -0.76
C ALA A 237 -5.55 11.87 -0.55
N ARG A 238 -4.78 11.69 -1.64
CA ARG A 238 -3.31 11.58 -1.61
C ARG A 238 -2.58 12.92 -1.62
N ASN A 239 -3.24 14.04 -1.93
CA ASN A 239 -2.65 15.38 -1.89
C ASN A 239 -2.73 16.02 -0.48
N SER A 240 -3.31 15.32 0.49
CA SER A 240 -3.41 15.81 1.86
C SER A 240 -2.04 15.94 2.54
N SER A 241 -1.86 16.98 3.34
CA SER A 241 -0.68 17.15 4.20
C SER A 241 -0.43 15.91 5.06
N GLY A 242 0.84 15.48 5.14
CA GLY A 242 1.27 14.31 5.91
C GLY A 242 1.20 12.98 5.16
N THR A 243 0.77 12.97 3.89
CA THR A 243 0.86 11.79 3.02
C THR A 243 2.19 11.71 2.28
N ASP A 244 2.90 12.83 2.13
CA ASP A 244 4.15 12.98 1.35
C ASP A 244 4.08 12.39 -0.07
N HIS A 245 2.87 12.27 -0.63
CA HIS A 245 2.59 11.56 -1.88
C HIS A 245 3.17 10.13 -1.92
N ASP A 246 3.33 9.52 -0.76
CA ASP A 246 3.99 8.24 -0.57
C ASP A 246 3.26 7.12 -1.33
N CYS A 247 3.99 6.46 -2.23
CA CYS A 247 3.49 5.26 -2.89
C CYS A 247 4.61 4.29 -3.28
N ILE A 248 4.30 3.00 -3.25
CA ILE A 248 5.17 1.92 -3.70
C ILE A 248 4.50 1.25 -4.89
N VAL A 249 5.11 1.41 -6.07
CA VAL A 249 4.66 0.74 -7.30
C VAL A 249 5.37 -0.61 -7.39
N VAL A 250 4.59 -1.68 -7.48
CA VAL A 250 5.08 -3.07 -7.47
C VAL A 250 4.60 -3.79 -8.71
N LYS A 251 5.49 -4.50 -9.41
CA LYS A 251 5.11 -5.35 -10.53
C LYS A 251 4.62 -6.71 -10.02
N VAL A 252 3.35 -7.04 -10.27
CA VAL A 252 2.67 -8.24 -9.74
C VAL A 252 2.38 -9.34 -10.77
N THR A 253 2.57 -9.09 -12.08
CA THR A 253 2.45 -10.13 -13.13
C THR A 253 3.50 -10.02 -14.25
#